data_AF-A0A965MUW6-F1
#
_entry.id   AF-A0A965MUW6-F1
#
_cell.length_a   1.000
_cell.length_b   1.000
_cell.length_c   1.000
_cell.angle_alpha   90.00
_cell.angle_beta   90.00
_cell.angle_gamma   90.00
#
_symmetry.space_group_name_H-M   'P 1'
#
loop_
_entity.id
_entity.type
_entity.pdbx_description
1 polymer ?
#
loop_
_entity_poly.entity_id
_entity_poly.type
_entity_poly.pdbx_seq_one_letter_code
_entity_poly.pdbx_strand_id
1 'polypeptide(L)'
;LDDLLEVLRDAYCRTVGIEYMHIQNTDEQRWIQSHVEGVTFTPTLDQKLRILERLNAAEAFEKFLATKYVGTKRFGLEGAESMIPLIDEIVSAAADQGMHEVIFGMPHRGRLNVLTNILGKSYNQVFKEFEGHISPDSVQGSGDVKYHLGAHGTHVAPSGKTIEMELAANPSHLETVNGVVLGMARAIEDRPEAEPFDVLPILMHGDSAFAGQGIVAEGLAMSGIEGYAVGGTIHLIVNNQIGYTTSPADSRSSLYASDVAKTVQAPIFHVNGDDPEACVRVARLAFEYRQRFHKDVVIDMICYRLHGHNEGDDPSYTQPLMYKAIAEKRPVRKIYVESLVKRGDISLDVAEQALQDYQNKLQVALDDARANAPEKRKAAKPPAPAGVLTHVFTGISREMFDTIFKKLTDYPEGFVPHPKLVRQFEARVKQLETDGDFEWAIGEALAYGSLLLEGYDVRLAGEDARRGTFAHRHAALVDYETEQKWVPLAELPGATGRFWVYDSLLSEYAALAFEYGYAHANRDAL
;
A
#
# COMPACT_ATOMS: atom_id res chain seq x y z
N LEU A 1 35.22 -23.29 -14.14
CA LEU A 1 34.90 -23.00 -12.73
C LEU A 1 34.92 -21.49 -12.50
N ASP A 2 35.98 -20.80 -12.93
CA ASP A 2 36.09 -19.35 -12.82
C ASP A 2 34.92 -18.60 -13.49
N ASP A 3 34.57 -18.95 -14.73
CA ASP A 3 33.42 -18.36 -15.45
C ASP A 3 32.08 -18.56 -14.70
N LEU A 4 31.90 -19.73 -14.07
CA LEU A 4 30.69 -20.01 -13.27
C LEU A 4 30.68 -19.17 -12.00
N LEU A 5 31.81 -19.06 -11.31
CA LEU A 5 31.93 -18.22 -10.11
C LEU A 5 31.72 -16.74 -10.44
N GLU A 6 32.14 -16.28 -11.62
CA GLU A 6 31.88 -14.93 -12.09
C GLU A 6 30.39 -14.69 -12.25
N VAL A 7 29.67 -15.56 -12.98
CA VAL A 7 28.22 -15.47 -13.17
C VAL A 7 27.47 -15.46 -11.82
N LEU A 8 27.82 -16.37 -10.91
CA LEU A 8 27.15 -16.47 -9.61
C LEU A 8 27.46 -15.26 -8.70
N ARG A 9 28.69 -14.76 -8.70
CA ARG A 9 29.05 -13.56 -7.93
C ARG A 9 28.40 -12.31 -8.50
N ASP A 10 28.27 -12.23 -9.82
CA ASP A 10 27.59 -11.12 -10.47
C ASP A 10 26.10 -11.08 -10.12
N ALA A 11 25.45 -12.25 -10.13
CA ALA A 11 24.03 -12.39 -9.79
C ALA A 11 23.73 -12.14 -8.30
N TYR A 12 24.58 -12.62 -7.38
CA TYR A 12 24.22 -12.76 -5.96
C TYR A 12 25.14 -12.03 -4.95
N CYS A 13 26.25 -11.42 -5.38
CA CYS A 13 27.25 -10.86 -4.46
C CYS A 13 27.69 -9.42 -4.80
N ARG A 14 26.90 -8.69 -5.59
CA ARG A 14 27.16 -7.29 -5.99
C ARG A 14 26.40 -6.32 -5.06
N THR A 15 25.82 -5.28 -5.64
CA THR A 15 24.99 -4.26 -4.97
C THR A 15 23.55 -4.72 -4.75
N VAL A 16 23.19 -5.92 -5.24
CA VAL A 16 21.92 -6.60 -4.98
C VAL A 16 22.20 -7.95 -4.31
N GLY A 17 21.51 -8.22 -3.21
CA GLY A 17 21.39 -9.53 -2.58
C GLY A 17 19.95 -10.03 -2.73
N ILE A 18 19.76 -11.34 -2.94
CA ILE A 18 18.44 -11.91 -3.24
C ILE A 18 18.18 -13.10 -2.34
N GLU A 19 17.11 -13.05 -1.55
CA GLU A 19 16.61 -14.19 -0.78
C GLU A 19 15.33 -14.72 -1.43
N TYR A 20 15.41 -15.93 -1.98
CA TYR A 20 14.28 -16.59 -2.63
C TYR A 20 14.25 -18.11 -2.43
N MET A 21 15.33 -18.70 -1.91
CA MET A 21 15.43 -20.14 -1.73
C MET A 21 14.54 -20.67 -0.58
N HIS A 22 13.96 -19.79 0.25
CA HIS A 22 12.94 -20.14 1.24
C HIS A 22 11.55 -20.36 0.61
N ILE A 23 11.35 -19.94 -0.64
CA ILE A 23 10.11 -20.16 -1.39
C ILE A 23 10.05 -21.64 -1.79
N GLN A 24 8.93 -22.33 -1.55
CA GLN A 24 8.79 -23.75 -1.87
C GLN A 24 8.44 -24.01 -3.34
N ASN A 25 7.78 -23.07 -4.00
CA ASN A 25 7.39 -23.18 -5.40
C ASN A 25 8.63 -23.11 -6.31
N THR A 26 8.90 -24.21 -7.02
CA THR A 26 10.05 -24.31 -7.92
C THR A 26 9.93 -23.39 -9.14
N ASP A 27 8.73 -23.07 -9.60
CA ASP A 27 8.54 -22.16 -10.75
C ASP A 27 8.89 -20.72 -10.38
N GLU A 28 8.55 -20.28 -9.16
CA GLU A 28 8.97 -18.99 -8.59
C GLU A 28 10.50 -18.93 -8.47
N GLN A 29 11.14 -19.98 -7.94
CA GLN A 29 12.60 -20.07 -7.82
C GLN A 29 13.30 -20.00 -9.19
N ARG A 30 12.85 -20.80 -10.16
CA ARG A 30 13.44 -20.87 -11.50
C ARG A 30 13.26 -19.57 -12.26
N TRP A 31 12.12 -18.90 -12.07
CA TRP A 31 11.88 -17.59 -12.65
C TRP A 31 12.91 -16.60 -12.11
N ILE A 32 13.15 -16.54 -10.80
CA ILE A 32 14.16 -15.63 -10.24
C ILE A 32 15.55 -15.95 -10.80
N GLN A 33 15.95 -17.21 -10.82
CA GLN A 33 17.23 -17.66 -11.40
C GLN A 33 17.40 -17.20 -12.85
N SER A 34 16.38 -17.39 -13.70
CA SER A 34 16.46 -17.03 -15.12
C SER A 34 16.54 -15.51 -15.37
N HIS A 35 16.18 -14.68 -14.40
CA HIS A 35 16.21 -13.22 -14.52
C HIS A 35 17.50 -12.59 -13.94
N VAL A 36 18.32 -13.38 -13.24
CA VAL A 36 19.51 -12.86 -12.54
C VAL A 36 20.81 -13.58 -12.92
N GLU A 37 20.77 -14.89 -13.17
CA GLU A 37 21.94 -15.68 -13.52
C GLU A 37 22.29 -15.50 -15.01
N GLY A 38 23.42 -14.86 -15.30
CA GLY A 38 23.87 -14.61 -16.67
C GLY A 38 23.11 -13.50 -17.39
N VAL A 39 22.26 -12.75 -16.68
CA VAL A 39 21.50 -11.62 -17.21
C VAL A 39 22.23 -10.31 -16.93
N THR A 40 22.72 -9.67 -17.98
CA THR A 40 23.30 -8.33 -17.90
C THR A 40 22.19 -7.28 -17.94
N PHE A 41 22.07 -6.49 -16.88
CA PHE A 41 21.26 -5.29 -16.88
C PHE A 41 22.15 -4.08 -17.18
N THR A 42 21.96 -3.46 -18.34
CA THR A 42 22.62 -2.21 -18.70
C THR A 42 21.57 -1.22 -19.14
N PRO A 43 21.22 -0.24 -18.30
CA PRO A 43 20.26 0.79 -18.68
C PRO A 43 20.70 1.51 -19.96
N THR A 44 19.74 1.88 -20.80
CA THR A 44 19.99 2.75 -21.95
C THR A 44 20.44 4.13 -21.46
N LEU A 45 21.05 4.94 -22.33
CA LEU A 45 21.44 6.30 -21.98
C LEU A 45 20.23 7.11 -21.47
N ASP A 46 19.07 6.99 -22.10
CA ASP A 46 17.85 7.68 -21.69
C ASP A 46 17.38 7.24 -20.30
N GLN A 47 17.46 5.94 -19.98
CA GLN A 47 17.17 5.44 -18.64
C GLN A 47 18.18 5.98 -17.61
N LYS A 48 19.47 6.02 -17.95
CA LYS A 48 20.51 6.58 -17.06
C LYS A 48 20.25 8.06 -16.77
N LEU A 49 19.88 8.83 -17.80
CA LEU A 49 19.54 10.24 -17.68
C LEU A 49 18.24 10.46 -16.91
N ARG A 50 17.24 9.59 -17.07
CA ARG A 50 16.00 9.62 -16.26
C ARG A 50 16.28 9.38 -14.79
N ILE A 51 17.09 8.37 -14.46
CA ILE A 51 17.52 8.11 -13.08
C ILE A 51 18.19 9.36 -12.49
N LEU A 52 19.11 9.97 -13.23
CA LEU A 52 19.79 11.19 -12.81
C LEU A 52 18.82 12.37 -12.63
N GLU A 53 17.86 12.52 -13.53
CA GLU A 53 16.82 13.56 -13.50
C GLU A 53 15.90 13.44 -12.27
N ARG A 54 15.55 12.20 -11.89
CA ARG A 54 14.80 11.87 -10.67
C ARG A 54 15.63 12.12 -9.40
N LEU A 55 16.89 11.71 -9.36
CA LEU A 55 17.81 12.01 -8.25
C LEU A 55 18.04 13.51 -8.06
N ASN A 56 18.18 14.24 -9.18
CA ASN A 56 18.26 15.70 -9.17
C ASN A 56 17.00 16.31 -8.53
N ALA A 57 15.81 15.85 -8.89
CA ALA A 57 14.55 16.34 -8.32
C ALA A 57 14.46 16.06 -6.82
N ALA A 58 14.81 14.83 -6.41
CA ALA A 58 14.79 14.40 -5.02
C ALA A 58 15.70 15.25 -4.14
N GLU A 59 16.99 15.39 -4.51
CA GLU A 59 17.95 16.16 -3.72
C GLU A 59 17.65 17.68 -3.76
N ALA A 60 17.15 18.21 -4.90
CA ALA A 60 16.86 19.64 -5.02
C ALA A 60 15.74 20.05 -4.07
N PHE A 61 14.71 19.21 -3.98
CA PHE A 61 13.58 19.44 -3.09
C PHE A 61 13.97 19.45 -1.60
N GLU A 62 14.82 18.51 -1.17
CA GLU A 62 15.28 18.48 0.23
C GLU A 62 16.15 19.70 0.57
N LYS A 63 17.09 20.07 -0.32
CA LYS A 63 17.91 21.27 -0.12
C LYS A 63 17.08 22.55 -0.12
N PHE A 64 16.06 22.60 -0.96
CA PHE A 64 15.09 23.70 -0.95
C PHE A 64 14.45 23.83 0.44
N LEU A 65 13.85 22.75 0.95
CA LEU A 65 13.16 22.76 2.23
C LEU A 65 14.10 23.10 3.38
N ALA A 66 15.32 22.54 3.38
CA ALA A 66 16.33 22.84 4.38
C ALA A 66 16.76 24.31 4.39
N THR A 67 16.82 24.95 3.21
CA THR A 67 17.20 26.37 3.08
C THR A 67 16.06 27.30 3.47
N LYS A 68 14.83 26.98 3.05
CA LYS A 68 13.66 27.85 3.21
C LYS A 68 13.00 27.73 4.58
N TYR A 69 12.95 26.51 5.13
CA TYR A 69 12.22 26.16 6.36
C TYR A 69 13.16 25.60 7.43
N VAL A 70 14.22 26.36 7.73
CA VAL A 70 15.23 26.01 8.74
C VAL A 70 14.56 25.66 10.08
N GLY A 71 14.95 24.52 10.68
CA GLY A 71 14.42 24.04 11.96
C GLY A 71 13.02 23.42 11.90
N THR A 72 12.37 23.37 10.73
CA THR A 72 11.08 22.71 10.58
C THR A 72 11.28 21.21 10.37
N LYS A 73 10.57 20.40 11.16
CA LYS A 73 10.53 18.93 10.99
C LYS A 73 9.87 18.58 9.66
N ARG A 74 10.61 17.89 8.80
CA ARG A 74 10.13 17.44 7.48
C ARG A 74 10.30 15.94 7.26
N PHE A 75 11.18 15.29 8.02
CA PHE A 75 11.50 13.86 7.86
C PHE A 75 12.01 13.54 6.45
N GLY A 76 13.00 14.32 6.02
CA GLY A 76 13.51 14.36 4.65
C GLY A 76 14.08 13.02 4.15
N LEU A 77 14.21 12.94 2.82
CA LEU A 77 14.70 11.75 2.13
C LEU A 77 16.24 11.62 2.10
N GLU A 78 16.98 12.63 2.56
CA GLU A 78 18.44 12.73 2.38
C GLU A 78 19.21 11.47 2.87
N GLY A 79 19.98 10.87 1.96
CA GLY A 79 20.64 9.57 2.15
C GLY A 79 19.86 8.35 1.65
N ALA A 80 18.67 8.56 1.07
CA ALA A 80 17.80 7.55 0.50
C ALA A 80 17.17 8.01 -0.84
N GLU A 81 17.84 8.91 -1.58
CA GLU A 81 17.30 9.56 -2.77
C GLU A 81 16.95 8.58 -3.89
N SER A 82 17.63 7.42 -3.97
CA SER A 82 17.33 6.32 -4.91
C SER A 82 15.92 5.75 -4.78
N MET A 83 15.20 6.05 -3.70
CA MET A 83 13.79 5.71 -3.54
C MET A 83 12.92 6.31 -4.65
N ILE A 84 13.22 7.53 -5.12
CA ILE A 84 12.43 8.21 -6.15
C ILE A 84 12.56 7.53 -7.52
N PRO A 85 13.75 7.29 -8.10
CA PRO A 85 13.85 6.54 -9.35
C PRO A 85 13.34 5.10 -9.23
N LEU A 86 13.45 4.46 -8.06
CA LEU A 86 12.90 3.14 -7.81
C LEU A 86 11.37 3.14 -7.95
N ILE A 87 10.67 4.07 -7.27
CA ILE A 87 9.21 4.18 -7.36
C ILE A 87 8.78 4.62 -8.77
N ASP A 88 9.51 5.55 -9.39
CA ASP A 88 9.26 6.00 -10.77
C ASP A 88 9.23 4.81 -11.74
N GLU A 89 10.16 3.87 -11.64
CA GLU A 89 10.19 2.66 -12.47
C GLU A 89 8.97 1.77 -12.24
N ILE A 90 8.59 1.51 -10.98
CA ILE A 90 7.44 0.64 -10.65
C ILE A 90 6.14 1.25 -11.21
N VAL A 91 5.92 2.54 -10.96
CA VAL A 91 4.70 3.23 -11.40
C VAL A 91 4.68 3.38 -12.92
N SER A 92 5.83 3.63 -13.56
CA SER A 92 5.92 3.65 -15.02
C SER A 92 5.64 2.28 -15.63
N ALA A 93 6.12 1.19 -15.01
CA ALA A 93 5.82 -0.16 -15.48
C ALA A 93 4.33 -0.51 -15.33
N ALA A 94 3.68 -0.07 -14.24
CA ALA A 94 2.23 -0.22 -14.04
C ALA A 94 1.43 0.55 -15.11
N ALA A 95 1.79 1.82 -15.37
CA ALA A 95 1.20 2.62 -16.44
C ALA A 95 1.40 1.98 -17.83
N ASP A 96 2.58 1.42 -18.07
CA ASP A 96 2.91 0.76 -19.34
C ASP A 96 2.09 -0.51 -19.57
N GLN A 97 1.74 -1.23 -18.51
CA GLN A 97 0.81 -2.36 -18.57
C GLN A 97 -0.65 -1.94 -18.61
N GLY A 98 -0.96 -0.66 -18.43
CA GLY A 98 -2.33 -0.13 -18.47
C GLY A 98 -3.14 -0.49 -17.22
N MET A 99 -2.47 -0.63 -16.08
CA MET A 99 -3.14 -0.89 -14.80
C MET A 99 -4.08 0.26 -14.42
N HIS A 100 -5.14 -0.05 -13.68
CA HIS A 100 -6.16 0.91 -13.27
C HIS A 100 -5.59 2.05 -12.42
N GLU A 101 -4.94 1.70 -11.31
CA GLU A 101 -4.48 2.66 -10.30
C GLU A 101 -3.35 2.08 -9.43
N VAL A 102 -2.49 2.95 -8.89
CA VAL A 102 -1.54 2.61 -7.83
C VAL A 102 -1.97 3.24 -6.52
N ILE A 103 -2.08 2.43 -5.45
CA ILE A 103 -2.43 2.93 -4.11
C ILE A 103 -1.23 2.79 -3.18
N PHE A 104 -0.84 3.90 -2.57
CA PHE A 104 0.30 3.99 -1.67
C PHE A 104 -0.12 4.00 -0.20
N GLY A 105 0.57 3.20 0.61
CA GLY A 105 0.66 3.38 2.06
C GLY A 105 2.08 3.77 2.43
N MET A 106 2.29 4.88 3.14
CA MET A 106 3.64 5.39 3.39
C MET A 106 3.77 6.11 4.74
N PRO A 107 4.89 5.93 5.48
CA PRO A 107 5.18 6.68 6.70
C PRO A 107 5.70 8.09 6.38
N HIS A 108 6.34 8.73 7.36
CA HIS A 108 6.85 10.11 7.23
C HIS A 108 8.10 10.23 6.33
N ARG A 109 8.95 9.20 6.26
CA ARG A 109 10.30 9.29 5.66
C ARG A 109 10.24 9.58 4.15
N GLY A 110 10.61 10.79 3.76
CA GLY A 110 10.62 11.22 2.36
C GLY A 110 9.23 11.42 1.75
N ARG A 111 8.15 11.46 2.56
CA ARG A 111 6.77 11.55 2.06
C ARG A 111 6.50 12.78 1.21
N LEU A 112 7.01 13.94 1.65
CA LEU A 112 6.89 15.19 0.89
C LEU A 112 7.58 15.11 -0.47
N ASN A 113 8.67 14.33 -0.54
CA ASN A 113 9.41 14.07 -1.77
C ASN A 113 8.59 13.21 -2.73
N VAL A 114 8.00 12.11 -2.25
CA VAL A 114 7.09 11.24 -3.04
C VAL A 114 5.86 12.01 -3.51
N LEU A 115 5.22 12.78 -2.63
CA LEU A 115 4.08 13.63 -2.98
C LEU A 115 4.38 14.53 -4.18
N THR A 116 5.57 15.13 -4.20
CA THR A 116 5.93 16.13 -5.21
C THR A 116 6.51 15.51 -6.47
N ASN A 117 7.42 14.55 -6.33
CA ASN A 117 8.21 14.00 -7.43
C ASN A 117 7.60 12.74 -8.07
N ILE A 118 6.63 12.10 -7.40
CA ILE A 118 5.86 10.97 -7.92
C ILE A 118 4.40 11.40 -8.13
N LEU A 119 3.68 11.80 -7.06
CA LEU A 119 2.24 12.14 -7.16
C LEU A 119 1.94 13.49 -7.83
N GLY A 120 2.95 14.29 -8.17
CA GLY A 120 2.74 15.55 -8.88
C GLY A 120 2.12 16.68 -8.03
N LYS A 121 2.14 16.56 -6.71
CA LYS A 121 1.75 17.66 -5.81
C LYS A 121 2.65 18.87 -6.07
N SER A 122 2.04 20.02 -6.33
CA SER A 122 2.81 21.24 -6.63
C SER A 122 3.59 21.75 -5.43
N TYR A 123 4.72 22.40 -5.69
CA TYR A 123 5.52 23.08 -4.67
C TYR A 123 4.68 24.09 -3.87
N ASN A 124 3.89 24.92 -4.54
CA ASN A 124 2.94 25.84 -3.91
C ASN A 124 1.99 25.16 -2.89
N GLN A 125 1.43 23.99 -3.21
CA GLN A 125 0.59 23.25 -2.26
C GLN A 125 1.37 22.81 -1.03
N VAL A 126 2.60 22.33 -1.20
CA VAL A 126 3.49 21.99 -0.08
C VAL A 126 3.79 23.24 0.75
N PHE A 127 4.09 24.39 0.14
CA PHE A 127 4.43 25.62 0.85
C PHE A 127 3.27 26.13 1.70
N LYS A 128 2.05 26.07 1.17
CA LYS A 128 0.83 26.41 1.92
C LYS A 128 0.69 25.58 3.20
N GLU A 129 1.11 24.31 3.19
CA GLU A 129 1.09 23.44 4.37
C GLU A 129 2.23 23.73 5.36
N PHE A 130 3.33 24.32 4.91
CA PHE A 130 4.42 24.78 5.78
C PHE A 130 4.11 26.15 6.43
N GLU A 131 3.40 27.03 5.73
CA GLU A 131 3.07 28.39 6.18
C GLU A 131 1.70 28.47 6.88
N GLY A 132 0.83 27.48 6.64
CA GLY A 132 -0.48 27.36 7.25
C GLY A 132 -0.39 26.95 8.72
N HIS A 133 -0.43 27.93 9.63
CA HIS A 133 -0.84 27.66 11.00
C HIS A 133 -2.32 27.24 11.00
N ILE A 134 -2.58 25.94 11.04
CA ILE A 134 -3.91 25.44 11.43
C ILE A 134 -4.04 25.79 12.91
N SER A 135 -4.89 26.77 13.22
CA SER A 135 -5.22 27.08 14.61
C SER A 135 -5.74 25.82 15.29
N PRO A 136 -5.32 25.47 16.52
CA PRO A 136 -5.96 24.41 17.31
C PRO A 136 -7.48 24.61 17.45
N ASP A 137 -7.95 25.86 17.30
CA ASP A 137 -9.35 26.26 17.36
C ASP A 137 -10.08 26.12 16.00
N SER A 138 -9.41 25.61 14.96
CA SER A 138 -10.05 25.39 13.65
C SER A 138 -11.01 24.20 13.72
N VAL A 139 -12.22 24.40 13.19
CA VAL A 139 -13.33 23.44 13.31
C VAL A 139 -13.28 22.33 12.23
N GLN A 140 -12.19 22.23 11.44
CA GLN A 140 -11.98 21.16 10.44
C GLN A 140 -11.57 19.81 11.09
N GLY A 141 -11.79 19.64 12.40
CA GLY A 141 -10.93 18.79 13.23
C GLY A 141 -9.62 19.53 13.56
N SER A 142 -8.74 18.91 14.33
CA SER A 142 -7.45 19.52 14.72
C SER A 142 -6.52 19.89 13.55
N GLY A 143 -6.91 19.59 12.31
CA GLY A 143 -5.98 19.30 11.23
C GLY A 143 -5.16 18.05 11.57
N ASP A 144 -4.56 17.43 10.56
CA ASP A 144 -3.45 16.51 10.79
C ASP A 144 -2.16 17.16 10.32
N VAL A 145 -1.04 16.68 10.81
CA VAL A 145 0.27 17.18 10.37
C VAL A 145 0.48 16.88 8.88
N LYS A 146 1.12 17.81 8.17
CA LYS A 146 1.32 17.78 6.70
C LYS A 146 1.80 16.46 6.09
N TYR A 147 2.50 15.64 6.85
CA TYR A 147 2.99 14.32 6.44
C TYR A 147 2.03 13.16 6.75
N HIS A 148 0.76 13.44 7.07
CA HIS A 148 -0.33 12.45 7.23
C HIS A 148 -1.46 12.61 6.22
N LEU A 149 -1.51 13.74 5.51
CA LEU A 149 -2.59 14.02 4.55
C LEU A 149 -2.46 13.10 3.33
N GLY A 150 -3.59 12.55 2.90
CA GLY A 150 -3.70 11.82 1.64
C GLY A 150 -3.61 12.75 0.43
N ALA A 151 -3.39 12.18 -0.75
CA ALA A 151 -3.32 12.92 -2.00
C ALA A 151 -3.68 12.03 -3.19
N HIS A 152 -4.21 12.63 -4.24
CA HIS A 152 -4.37 12.00 -5.55
C HIS A 152 -3.49 12.70 -6.58
N GLY A 153 -3.08 11.96 -7.60
CA GLY A 153 -2.36 12.52 -8.73
C GLY A 153 -2.23 11.52 -9.87
N THR A 154 -1.74 12.00 -11.00
CA THR A 154 -1.57 11.19 -12.21
C THR A 154 -0.09 11.12 -12.57
N HIS A 155 0.44 9.91 -12.78
CA HIS A 155 1.81 9.71 -13.26
C HIS A 155 1.82 9.63 -14.78
N VAL A 156 2.89 10.12 -15.40
CA VAL A 156 3.14 9.97 -16.84
C VAL A 156 4.44 9.19 -17.03
N ALA A 157 4.32 7.98 -17.56
CA ALA A 157 5.45 7.14 -17.89
C ALA A 157 6.27 7.71 -19.07
N PRO A 158 7.55 7.33 -19.21
CA PRO A 158 8.35 7.72 -20.38
C PRO A 158 7.73 7.34 -21.74
N SER A 159 6.90 6.30 -21.77
CA SER A 159 6.12 5.90 -22.96
C SER A 159 5.01 6.89 -23.35
N GLY A 160 4.68 7.83 -22.47
CA GLY A 160 3.53 8.74 -22.58
C GLY A 160 2.23 8.18 -22.01
N LYS A 161 2.20 6.90 -21.57
CA LYS A 161 1.04 6.33 -20.87
C LYS A 161 0.90 6.92 -19.47
N THR A 162 -0.32 6.93 -18.97
CA THR A 162 -0.66 7.51 -17.67
C THR A 162 -1.31 6.50 -16.74
N ILE A 163 -1.15 6.70 -15.44
CA ILE A 163 -1.85 5.94 -14.41
C ILE A 163 -2.27 6.86 -13.27
N GLU A 164 -3.46 6.64 -12.73
CA GLU A 164 -3.91 7.34 -11.53
C GLU A 164 -3.22 6.77 -10.29
N MET A 165 -3.07 7.62 -9.29
CA MET A 165 -2.45 7.25 -8.03
C MET A 165 -3.16 7.89 -6.85
N GLU A 166 -3.27 7.12 -5.77
CA GLU A 166 -3.77 7.58 -4.49
C GLU A 166 -2.74 7.28 -3.39
N LEU A 167 -2.44 8.28 -2.56
CA LEU A 167 -1.70 8.10 -1.31
C LEU A 167 -2.68 8.20 -0.15
N ALA A 168 -2.83 7.11 0.60
CA ALA A 168 -3.72 7.07 1.75
C ALA A 168 -3.27 8.05 2.86
N ALA A 169 -4.25 8.65 3.52
CA ALA A 169 -4.02 9.35 4.78
C ALA A 169 -3.68 8.34 5.89
N ASN A 170 -2.82 8.71 6.83
CA ASN A 170 -2.40 7.79 7.88
C ASN A 170 -2.10 8.51 9.20
N PRO A 171 -2.35 7.87 10.35
CA PRO A 171 -1.89 8.40 11.64
C PRO A 171 -0.37 8.24 11.80
N SER A 172 0.19 8.81 12.87
CA SER A 172 1.58 8.57 13.29
C SER A 172 1.87 7.10 13.68
N HIS A 173 0.83 6.31 13.96
CA HIS A 173 0.96 4.90 14.32
C HIS A 173 1.41 4.12 13.08
N LEU A 174 2.73 3.92 12.97
CA LEU A 174 3.37 3.30 11.81
C LEU A 174 2.72 1.96 11.47
N GLU A 175 2.71 1.63 10.18
CA GLU A 175 2.17 0.38 9.63
C GLU A 175 0.64 0.21 9.70
N THR A 176 -0.10 1.03 10.47
CA THR A 176 -1.59 0.97 10.51
C THR A 176 -2.21 1.12 9.12
N VAL A 177 -1.65 2.01 8.30
CA VAL A 177 -2.16 2.32 6.95
C VAL A 177 -2.06 1.13 5.99
N ASN A 178 -1.24 0.12 6.30
CA ASN A 178 -1.05 -1.04 5.44
C ASN A 178 -2.38 -1.78 5.23
N GLY A 179 -3.09 -2.11 6.31
CA GLY A 179 -4.40 -2.76 6.22
C GLY A 179 -5.41 -1.89 5.48
N VAL A 180 -5.41 -0.56 5.73
CA VAL A 180 -6.31 0.39 5.06
C VAL A 180 -6.11 0.37 3.54
N VAL A 181 -4.87 0.44 3.07
CA VAL A 181 -4.56 0.43 1.62
C VAL A 181 -4.95 -0.90 0.97
N LEU A 182 -4.72 -2.03 1.65
CA LEU A 182 -5.14 -3.34 1.14
C LEU A 182 -6.67 -3.41 1.02
N GLY A 183 -7.41 -2.88 1.99
CA GLY A 183 -8.86 -2.77 1.94
C GLY A 183 -9.36 -1.86 0.81
N MET A 184 -8.71 -0.71 0.61
CA MET A 184 -9.04 0.21 -0.48
C MET A 184 -8.82 -0.44 -1.85
N ALA A 185 -7.70 -1.14 -2.04
CA ALA A 185 -7.42 -1.86 -3.28
C ALA A 185 -8.48 -2.93 -3.53
N ARG A 186 -8.82 -3.72 -2.50
CA ARG A 186 -9.85 -4.76 -2.63
C ARG A 186 -11.22 -4.19 -2.98
N ALA A 187 -11.61 -3.07 -2.39
CA ALA A 187 -12.88 -2.41 -2.69
C ALA A 187 -13.00 -1.96 -4.15
N ILE A 188 -11.89 -1.60 -4.79
CA ILE A 188 -11.86 -1.28 -6.22
C ILE A 188 -11.93 -2.57 -7.06
N GLU A 189 -11.18 -3.61 -6.67
CA GLU A 189 -11.20 -4.92 -7.36
C GLU A 189 -12.56 -5.62 -7.31
N ASP A 190 -13.35 -5.41 -6.25
CA ASP A 190 -14.68 -6.01 -6.11
C ASP A 190 -15.75 -5.31 -6.98
N ARG A 191 -15.42 -4.18 -7.63
CA ARG A 191 -16.32 -3.46 -8.55
C ARG A 191 -16.63 -4.29 -9.80
N PRO A 192 -17.86 -4.22 -10.36
CA PRO A 192 -18.24 -5.04 -11.51
C PRO A 192 -17.39 -4.88 -12.77
N GLU A 193 -16.82 -3.69 -12.98
CA GLU A 193 -16.00 -3.33 -14.14
C GLU A 193 -14.50 -3.56 -13.94
N ALA A 194 -14.07 -3.97 -12.74
CA ALA A 194 -12.65 -4.13 -12.44
C ALA A 194 -12.10 -5.43 -13.05
N GLU A 195 -10.91 -5.32 -13.65
CA GLU A 195 -10.13 -6.48 -14.04
C GLU A 195 -9.39 -7.07 -12.82
N PRO A 196 -9.26 -8.41 -12.72
CA PRO A 196 -8.60 -9.03 -11.57
C PRO A 196 -7.16 -8.51 -11.37
N PHE A 197 -6.87 -8.04 -10.16
CA PHE A 197 -5.53 -7.58 -9.74
C PHE A 197 -4.98 -6.39 -10.55
N ASP A 198 -5.87 -5.58 -11.10
CA ASP A 198 -5.54 -4.41 -11.93
C ASP A 198 -5.22 -3.14 -11.10
N VAL A 199 -5.38 -3.20 -9.78
CA VAL A 199 -4.91 -2.18 -8.84
C VAL A 199 -3.57 -2.64 -8.26
N LEU A 200 -2.60 -1.73 -8.14
CA LEU A 200 -1.28 -2.02 -7.56
C LEU A 200 -1.11 -1.37 -6.18
N PRO A 201 -1.14 -2.15 -5.09
CA PRO A 201 -0.74 -1.66 -3.78
C PRO A 201 0.80 -1.54 -3.69
N ILE A 202 1.28 -0.37 -3.26
CA ILE A 202 2.68 -0.14 -2.88
C ILE A 202 2.74 0.31 -1.42
N LEU A 203 3.30 -0.53 -0.56
CA LEU A 203 3.47 -0.23 0.85
C LEU A 203 4.92 0.12 1.15
N MET A 204 5.13 1.29 1.73
CA MET A 204 6.45 1.80 2.11
C MET A 204 6.61 1.71 3.61
N HIS A 205 7.81 1.35 4.06
CA HIS A 205 8.06 1.01 5.46
C HIS A 205 9.37 1.62 5.96
N GLY A 206 9.47 1.83 7.27
CA GLY A 206 10.77 2.00 7.94
C GLY A 206 11.30 0.65 8.42
N ASP A 207 12.62 0.42 8.40
CA ASP A 207 13.23 -0.87 8.79
C ASP A 207 12.78 -1.37 10.17
N SER A 208 12.79 -0.50 11.16
CA SER A 208 12.45 -0.86 12.54
C SER A 208 10.95 -1.08 12.73
N ALA A 209 10.11 -0.38 11.96
CA ALA A 209 8.65 -0.52 12.05
C ALA A 209 8.17 -1.78 11.32
N PHE A 210 8.73 -2.07 10.14
CA PHE A 210 8.44 -3.30 9.38
C PHE A 210 8.73 -4.55 10.19
N ALA A 211 9.87 -4.59 10.90
CA ALA A 211 10.27 -5.72 11.72
C ALA A 211 9.52 -5.79 13.07
N GLY A 212 9.01 -4.66 13.58
CA GLY A 212 8.56 -4.54 14.96
C GLY A 212 7.05 -4.42 15.18
N GLN A 213 6.27 -3.98 14.18
CA GLN A 213 4.82 -3.82 14.31
C GLN A 213 4.09 -5.10 13.89
N GLY A 214 3.29 -5.67 14.80
CA GLY A 214 2.56 -6.92 14.57
C GLY A 214 1.60 -6.88 13.37
N ILE A 215 1.02 -5.70 13.09
CA ILE A 215 0.11 -5.50 11.95
C ILE A 215 0.78 -5.79 10.59
N VAL A 216 2.11 -5.70 10.49
CA VAL A 216 2.85 -6.07 9.27
C VAL A 216 2.75 -7.58 9.03
N ALA A 217 2.99 -8.39 10.06
CA ALA A 217 2.87 -9.84 9.97
C ALA A 217 1.42 -10.26 9.72
N GLU A 218 0.45 -9.61 10.38
CA GLU A 218 -0.97 -9.85 10.14
C GLU A 218 -1.38 -9.53 8.70
N GLY A 219 -0.95 -8.38 8.16
CA GLY A 219 -1.22 -7.98 6.78
C GLY A 219 -0.57 -8.90 5.75
N LEU A 220 0.69 -9.32 5.97
CA LEU A 220 1.35 -10.32 5.12
C LEU A 220 0.56 -11.63 5.13
N ALA A 221 0.12 -12.10 6.31
CA ALA A 221 -0.66 -13.34 6.43
C ALA A 221 -2.00 -13.31 5.67
N MET A 222 -2.55 -12.13 5.40
CA MET A 222 -3.75 -11.95 4.57
C MET A 222 -3.51 -12.10 3.08
N SER A 223 -2.28 -11.88 2.59
CA SER A 223 -1.97 -11.69 1.16
C SER A 223 -2.51 -12.78 0.22
N GLY A 224 -2.57 -14.03 0.70
CA GLY A 224 -3.08 -15.19 -0.06
C GLY A 224 -4.48 -15.67 0.32
N ILE A 225 -5.19 -14.99 1.23
CA ILE A 225 -6.52 -15.41 1.70
C ILE A 225 -7.59 -14.77 0.81
N GLU A 226 -8.51 -15.58 0.27
CA GLU A 226 -9.53 -15.18 -0.71
C GLU A 226 -10.28 -13.88 -0.37
N GLY A 227 -10.68 -13.70 0.89
CA GLY A 227 -11.42 -12.51 1.34
C GLY A 227 -10.57 -11.23 1.44
N TYR A 228 -9.25 -11.33 1.36
CA TYR A 228 -8.29 -10.24 1.54
C TYR A 228 -7.31 -10.06 0.38
N ALA A 229 -7.12 -11.07 -0.47
CA ALA A 229 -6.14 -11.05 -1.54
C ALA A 229 -6.40 -9.91 -2.53
N VAL A 230 -5.32 -9.23 -2.91
CA VAL A 230 -5.26 -8.06 -3.84
C VAL A 230 -4.16 -8.25 -4.90
N GLY A 231 -3.87 -9.50 -5.23
CA GLY A 231 -2.93 -9.84 -6.30
C GLY A 231 -1.46 -9.59 -5.99
N GLY A 232 -1.12 -9.49 -4.71
CA GLY A 232 0.24 -9.23 -4.24
C GLY A 232 0.58 -7.74 -4.16
N THR A 233 1.35 -7.41 -3.13
CA THR A 233 1.79 -6.05 -2.79
C THR A 233 3.29 -5.88 -3.01
N ILE A 234 3.70 -4.72 -3.54
CA ILE A 234 5.13 -4.36 -3.55
C ILE A 234 5.45 -3.61 -2.26
N HIS A 235 6.30 -4.23 -1.43
CA HIS A 235 6.79 -3.64 -0.19
C HIS A 235 8.15 -2.97 -0.41
N LEU A 236 8.29 -1.70 -0.05
CA LEU A 236 9.54 -0.96 -0.10
C LEU A 236 9.98 -0.54 1.31
N ILE A 237 11.00 -1.22 1.83
CA ILE A 237 11.59 -0.87 3.12
C ILE A 237 12.68 0.18 2.89
N VAL A 238 12.49 1.38 3.44
CA VAL A 238 13.50 2.44 3.47
C VAL A 238 14.45 2.17 4.64
N ASN A 239 15.34 1.21 4.44
CA ASN A 239 16.21 0.68 5.49
C ASN A 239 17.43 1.57 5.69
N ASN A 240 17.22 2.60 6.50
CA ASN A 240 18.24 3.57 6.86
C ASN A 240 19.07 3.14 8.07
N GLN A 241 18.89 1.88 8.52
CA GLN A 241 19.66 1.21 9.55
C GLN A 241 19.51 1.86 10.95
N ILE A 242 18.42 2.56 11.21
CA ILE A 242 18.17 3.20 12.51
C ILE A 242 16.68 3.56 12.73
N GLY A 243 16.10 3.09 13.83
CA GLY A 243 14.77 3.45 14.30
C GLY A 243 14.83 4.52 15.39
N TYR A 244 14.62 5.79 15.02
CA TYR A 244 14.89 6.94 15.91
C TYR A 244 16.34 6.92 16.41
N THR A 245 16.61 6.43 17.63
CA THR A 245 17.94 6.24 18.25
C THR A 245 18.33 4.76 18.40
N THR A 246 17.49 3.84 17.94
CA THR A 246 17.66 2.39 18.16
C THR A 246 18.37 1.76 16.97
N SER A 247 19.43 1.00 17.26
CA SER A 247 20.21 0.31 16.24
C SER A 247 19.52 -0.97 15.75
N PRO A 248 19.88 -1.50 14.56
CA PRO A 248 19.36 -2.76 14.04
C PRO A 248 19.48 -3.95 15.01
N ALA A 249 20.56 -4.01 15.79
CA ALA A 249 20.81 -5.09 16.74
C ALA A 249 19.83 -5.07 17.93
N ASP A 250 19.22 -3.91 18.21
CA ASP A 250 18.29 -3.71 19.31
C ASP A 250 16.82 -3.64 18.83
N SER A 251 16.58 -3.54 17.52
CA SER A 251 15.24 -3.39 16.95
C SER A 251 14.61 -4.68 16.44
N ARG A 252 15.40 -5.76 16.28
CA ARG A 252 14.92 -7.06 15.77
C ARG A 252 15.82 -8.22 16.21
N SER A 253 15.30 -9.45 16.09
CA SER A 253 15.99 -10.70 16.47
C SER A 253 16.56 -11.50 15.29
N SER A 254 16.47 -10.98 14.07
CA SER A 254 16.96 -11.60 12.85
C SER A 254 17.89 -10.64 12.08
N LEU A 255 18.56 -11.13 11.03
CA LEU A 255 19.56 -10.33 10.33
C LEU A 255 18.92 -9.16 9.56
N TYR A 256 17.87 -9.43 8.80
CA TYR A 256 17.23 -8.45 7.94
C TYR A 256 15.91 -7.96 8.51
N ALA A 257 15.59 -6.69 8.28
CA ALA A 257 14.28 -6.15 8.65
C ALA A 257 13.15 -6.87 7.89
N SER A 258 13.43 -7.32 6.66
CA SER A 258 12.50 -8.02 5.78
C SER A 258 12.18 -9.47 6.16
N ASP A 259 12.83 -10.05 7.18
CA ASP A 259 12.69 -11.48 7.52
C ASP A 259 11.25 -11.88 7.86
N VAL A 260 10.42 -10.95 8.35
CA VAL A 260 8.99 -11.20 8.60
C VAL A 260 8.23 -11.63 7.33
N ALA A 261 8.66 -11.19 6.15
CA ALA A 261 8.05 -11.55 4.87
C ALA A 261 8.29 -13.02 4.46
N LYS A 262 9.27 -13.69 5.08
CA LYS A 262 9.51 -15.13 4.86
C LYS A 262 8.35 -16.00 5.35
N THR A 263 7.50 -15.48 6.26
CA THR A 263 6.30 -16.17 6.76
C THR A 263 5.31 -16.50 5.65
N VAL A 264 5.26 -15.69 4.60
CA VAL A 264 4.41 -15.89 3.41
C VAL A 264 5.20 -16.24 2.15
N GLN A 265 6.49 -16.56 2.32
CA GLN A 265 7.39 -16.92 1.23
C GLN A 265 7.43 -15.88 0.11
N ALA A 266 7.42 -14.59 0.45
CA ALA A 266 7.70 -13.51 -0.49
C ALA A 266 9.20 -13.49 -0.85
N PRO A 267 9.60 -13.26 -2.11
CA PRO A 267 10.99 -12.99 -2.45
C PRO A 267 11.42 -11.64 -1.89
N ILE A 268 12.71 -11.55 -1.54
CA ILE A 268 13.30 -10.36 -0.95
C ILE A 268 14.51 -9.93 -1.77
N PHE A 269 14.49 -8.69 -2.25
CA PHE A 269 15.60 -8.05 -2.95
C PHE A 269 16.22 -7.00 -2.03
N HIS A 270 17.40 -7.27 -1.50
CA HIS A 270 18.21 -6.28 -0.78
C HIS A 270 19.02 -5.48 -1.78
N VAL A 271 18.87 -4.17 -1.80
CA VAL A 271 19.57 -3.32 -2.78
C VAL A 271 20.30 -2.18 -2.10
N ASN A 272 21.52 -1.91 -2.54
CA ASN A 272 22.30 -0.77 -2.07
C ASN A 272 21.73 0.54 -2.62
N GLY A 273 21.23 1.40 -1.74
CA GLY A 273 20.68 2.72 -2.09
C GLY A 273 21.70 3.68 -2.71
N ASP A 274 23.02 3.45 -2.56
CA ASP A 274 24.07 4.21 -3.26
C ASP A 274 24.26 3.75 -4.72
N ASP A 275 23.55 2.71 -5.19
CA ASP A 275 23.53 2.23 -6.58
C ASP A 275 22.12 2.39 -7.21
N PRO A 276 21.83 3.55 -7.82
CA PRO A 276 20.52 3.84 -8.39
C PRO A 276 20.13 2.92 -9.57
N GLU A 277 21.10 2.43 -10.36
CA GLU A 277 20.81 1.52 -11.48
C GLU A 277 20.34 0.16 -10.94
N ALA A 278 20.98 -0.33 -9.87
CA ALA A 278 20.53 -1.54 -9.19
C ALA A 278 19.13 -1.38 -8.56
N CYS A 279 18.84 -0.23 -7.95
CA CYS A 279 17.51 0.10 -7.41
C CYS A 279 16.42 0.02 -8.50
N VAL A 280 16.66 0.58 -9.68
CA VAL A 280 15.72 0.49 -10.81
C VAL A 280 15.61 -0.95 -11.33
N ARG A 281 16.71 -1.70 -11.41
CA ARG A 281 16.67 -3.12 -11.78
C ARG A 281 15.75 -3.93 -10.87
N VAL A 282 15.90 -3.78 -9.54
CA VAL A 282 15.09 -4.55 -8.59
C VAL A 282 13.64 -4.07 -8.55
N ALA A 283 13.37 -2.78 -8.79
CA ALA A 283 12.00 -2.28 -9.01
C ALA A 283 11.33 -3.01 -10.18
N ARG A 284 12.02 -3.13 -11.31
CA ARG A 284 11.51 -3.85 -12.48
C ARG A 284 11.24 -5.32 -12.17
N LEU A 285 12.21 -6.01 -11.54
CA LEU A 285 12.07 -7.42 -11.16
C LEU A 285 10.92 -7.65 -10.18
N ALA A 286 10.75 -6.77 -9.19
CA ALA A 286 9.68 -6.86 -8.21
C ALA A 286 8.30 -6.70 -8.87
N PHE A 287 8.15 -5.70 -9.75
CA PHE A 287 6.92 -5.51 -10.51
C PHE A 287 6.62 -6.73 -11.41
N GLU A 288 7.60 -7.21 -12.18
CA GLU A 288 7.41 -8.38 -13.04
C GLU A 288 7.08 -9.65 -12.25
N TYR A 289 7.66 -9.83 -11.06
CA TYR A 289 7.32 -10.93 -10.17
C TYR A 289 5.87 -10.85 -9.69
N ARG A 290 5.44 -9.68 -9.20
CA ARG A 290 4.06 -9.44 -8.75
C ARG A 290 3.08 -9.71 -9.88
N GLN A 291 3.33 -9.19 -11.08
CA GLN A 291 2.47 -9.41 -12.25
C GLN A 291 2.45 -10.87 -12.69
N ARG A 292 3.53 -11.62 -12.50
CA ARG A 292 3.61 -13.03 -12.91
C ARG A 292 2.93 -13.98 -11.94
N PHE A 293 3.10 -13.74 -10.63
CA PHE A 293 2.73 -14.70 -9.59
C PHE A 293 1.60 -14.22 -8.67
N HIS A 294 1.21 -12.96 -8.76
CA HIS A 294 0.18 -12.34 -7.92
C HIS A 294 0.45 -12.52 -6.42
N LYS A 295 1.72 -12.33 -6.03
CA LYS A 295 2.22 -12.49 -4.66
C LYS A 295 3.03 -11.28 -4.22
N ASP A 296 3.06 -11.07 -2.91
CA ASP A 296 3.87 -10.02 -2.29
C ASP A 296 5.35 -10.18 -2.64
N VAL A 297 6.03 -9.04 -2.77
CA VAL A 297 7.47 -8.95 -3.03
C VAL A 297 8.06 -7.83 -2.20
N VAL A 298 9.24 -8.06 -1.62
CA VAL A 298 9.90 -7.07 -0.74
C VAL A 298 11.18 -6.55 -1.38
N ILE A 299 11.31 -5.23 -1.40
CA ILE A 299 12.55 -4.52 -1.73
C ILE A 299 13.07 -3.89 -0.44
N ASP A 300 14.21 -4.38 0.04
CA ASP A 300 14.93 -3.85 1.20
C ASP A 300 16.03 -2.90 0.71
N MET A 301 15.71 -1.61 0.60
CA MET A 301 16.64 -0.58 0.11
C MET A 301 17.54 -0.12 1.26
N ILE A 302 18.77 -0.65 1.28
CA ILE A 302 19.78 -0.33 2.29
C ILE A 302 20.34 1.06 2.01
N CYS A 303 20.04 2.01 2.89
CA CYS A 303 20.40 3.41 2.74
C CYS A 303 20.89 3.99 4.08
N TYR A 304 20.89 5.31 4.22
CA TYR A 304 21.21 5.99 5.48
C TYR A 304 20.28 7.19 5.72
N ARG A 305 20.37 7.79 6.91
CA ARG A 305 19.66 9.03 7.26
C ARG A 305 20.68 10.13 7.50
N LEU A 306 20.70 11.16 6.64
CA LEU A 306 21.68 12.23 6.73
C LEU A 306 21.60 13.00 8.06
N HIS A 307 20.38 13.32 8.49
CA HIS A 307 20.11 14.07 9.73
C HIS A 307 19.68 13.14 10.88
N GLY A 308 19.38 13.70 12.05
CA GLY A 308 18.71 13.00 13.15
C GLY A 308 17.32 12.46 12.76
N HIS A 309 16.56 11.92 13.71
CA HIS A 309 15.22 11.38 13.39
C HIS A 309 14.31 12.44 12.78
N ASN A 310 14.45 13.66 13.28
CA ASN A 310 14.01 14.87 12.62
C ASN A 310 15.20 15.84 12.55
N GLU A 311 15.07 16.92 11.79
CA GLU A 311 16.22 17.77 11.46
C GLU A 311 16.66 18.72 12.57
N GLY A 312 15.95 18.74 13.70
CA GLY A 312 16.38 19.41 14.93
C GLY A 312 16.99 18.48 15.97
N ASP A 313 17.10 17.18 15.69
CA ASP A 313 17.64 16.16 16.59
C ASP A 313 19.13 15.91 16.30
N ASP A 314 19.94 15.75 17.35
CA ASP A 314 21.37 15.44 17.25
C ASP A 314 21.60 13.93 17.47
N PRO A 315 21.81 13.17 16.39
CA PRO A 315 21.92 11.72 16.49
C PRO A 315 23.28 11.25 17.03
N SER A 316 24.28 12.14 17.13
CA SER A 316 25.60 11.78 17.64
C SER A 316 25.58 11.38 19.12
N TYR A 317 24.52 11.75 19.85
CA TYR A 317 24.32 11.35 21.25
C TYR A 317 24.18 9.84 21.43
N THR A 318 23.71 9.13 20.40
CA THR A 318 23.44 7.68 20.47
C THR A 318 24.13 6.89 19.35
N GLN A 319 24.38 7.49 18.18
CA GLN A 319 25.05 6.84 17.03
C GLN A 319 26.29 7.60 16.51
N PRO A 320 27.29 7.92 17.34
CA PRO A 320 28.41 8.78 16.94
C PRO A 320 29.26 8.21 15.80
N LEU A 321 29.53 6.90 15.79
CA LEU A 321 30.36 6.28 14.74
C LEU A 321 29.66 6.19 13.39
N MET A 322 28.36 5.87 13.40
CA MET A 322 27.53 5.84 12.20
C MET A 322 27.48 7.24 11.56
N TYR A 323 27.21 8.27 12.37
CA TYR A 323 27.11 9.64 11.85
C TYR A 323 28.47 10.24 11.46
N LYS A 324 29.58 9.78 12.05
CA LYS A 324 30.92 10.07 11.53
C LYS A 324 31.11 9.50 10.12
N ALA A 325 30.70 8.26 9.88
CA ALA A 325 30.76 7.65 8.55
C ALA A 325 29.83 8.35 7.54
N ILE A 326 28.62 8.74 7.96
CA ILE A 326 27.67 9.49 7.12
C ILE A 326 28.23 10.86 6.75
N ALA A 327 28.92 11.56 7.67
CA ALA A 327 29.52 12.85 7.38
C ALA A 327 30.61 12.80 6.28
N GLU A 328 31.23 11.63 6.07
CA GLU A 328 32.22 11.39 5.01
C GLU A 328 31.58 10.94 3.69
N LYS A 329 30.27 10.63 3.68
CA LYS A 329 29.53 10.21 2.47
C LYS A 329 29.28 11.39 1.55
N ARG A 330 29.38 11.11 0.25
CA ARG A 330 28.92 12.03 -0.80
C ARG A 330 27.45 11.74 -1.10
N PRO A 331 26.64 12.74 -1.48
CA PRO A 331 25.25 12.51 -1.88
C PRO A 331 25.14 11.50 -3.01
N VAL A 332 24.08 10.67 -3.00
CA VAL A 332 23.83 9.61 -3.99
C VAL A 332 23.90 10.14 -5.42
N ARG A 333 23.26 11.27 -5.71
CA ARG A 333 23.30 11.96 -7.01
C ARG A 333 24.73 12.22 -7.48
N LYS A 334 25.60 12.69 -6.59
CA LYS A 334 27.00 13.00 -6.91
C LYS A 334 27.77 11.73 -7.22
N ILE A 335 27.59 10.67 -6.42
CA ILE A 335 28.19 9.35 -6.66
C ILE A 335 27.80 8.84 -8.06
N TYR A 336 26.53 8.96 -8.41
CA TYR A 336 26.02 8.47 -9.69
C TYR A 336 26.55 9.26 -10.89
N VAL A 337 26.57 10.60 -10.83
CA VAL A 337 27.16 11.44 -11.89
C VAL A 337 28.63 11.10 -12.13
N GLU A 338 29.42 11.01 -11.06
CA GLU A 338 30.83 10.66 -11.16
C GLU A 338 31.03 9.26 -11.76
N SER A 339 30.18 8.31 -11.42
CA SER A 339 30.18 6.96 -12.01
C SER A 339 29.92 6.99 -13.51
N LEU A 340 28.87 7.69 -13.95
CA LEU A 340 28.52 7.83 -15.37
C LEU A 340 29.66 8.46 -16.18
N VAL A 341 30.26 9.53 -15.68
CA VAL A 341 31.41 10.17 -16.34
C VAL A 341 32.62 9.22 -16.38
N LYS A 342 32.92 8.54 -15.27
CA LYS A 342 34.08 7.63 -15.19
C LYS A 342 33.94 6.43 -16.12
N ARG A 343 32.72 5.91 -16.32
CA ARG A 343 32.43 4.82 -17.27
C ARG A 343 32.40 5.31 -18.73
N GLY A 344 32.37 6.63 -18.96
CA GLY A 344 32.22 7.22 -20.29
C GLY A 344 30.78 7.18 -20.83
N ASP A 345 29.80 6.97 -19.95
CA ASP A 345 28.38 6.94 -20.31
C ASP A 345 27.84 8.32 -20.69
N ILE A 346 28.38 9.37 -20.06
CA ILE A 346 28.05 10.77 -20.34
C ILE A 346 29.32 11.61 -20.45
N SER A 347 29.29 12.68 -21.25
CA SER A 347 30.37 13.66 -21.30
C SER A 347 30.36 14.59 -20.08
N LEU A 348 31.46 15.33 -19.87
CA LEU A 348 31.51 16.38 -18.86
C LEU A 348 30.46 17.47 -19.12
N ASP A 349 30.23 17.84 -20.38
CA ASP A 349 29.22 18.83 -20.76
C ASP A 349 27.80 18.39 -20.35
N VAL A 350 27.47 17.10 -20.53
CA VAL A 350 26.18 16.53 -20.10
C VAL A 350 26.08 16.52 -18.57
N ALA A 351 27.17 16.23 -17.86
CA ALA A 351 27.23 16.33 -16.40
C ALA A 351 27.03 17.77 -15.90
N GLU A 352 27.59 18.77 -16.60
CA GLU A 352 27.37 20.19 -16.31
C GLU A 352 25.91 20.60 -16.59
N GLN A 353 25.32 20.13 -17.69
CA GLN A 353 23.90 20.36 -17.97
C GLN A 353 23.01 19.76 -16.88
N ALA A 354 23.29 18.53 -16.43
CA ALA A 354 22.55 17.91 -15.33
C ALA A 354 22.69 18.69 -14.01
N LEU A 355 23.82 19.36 -13.78
CA LEU A 355 23.99 20.28 -12.66
C LEU A 355 23.18 21.56 -12.84
N GLN A 356 23.13 22.12 -14.05
CA GLN A 356 22.30 23.28 -14.36
C GLN A 356 20.82 22.95 -14.19
N ASP A 357 20.37 21.76 -14.62
CA ASP A 357 19.00 21.29 -14.45
C ASP A 357 18.64 21.16 -12.96
N TYR A 358 19.56 20.64 -12.14
CA TYR A 358 19.42 20.61 -10.69
C TYR A 358 19.24 22.01 -10.09
N GLN A 359 20.08 22.97 -10.49
CA GLN A 359 19.98 24.37 -10.05
C GLN A 359 18.68 25.02 -10.51
N ASN A 360 18.26 24.76 -11.75
CA ASN A 360 17.01 25.28 -12.30
C ASN A 360 15.80 24.73 -11.55
N LYS A 361 15.76 23.44 -11.23
CA LYS A 361 14.68 22.84 -10.40
C LYS A 361 14.61 23.50 -9.02
N LEU A 362 15.76 23.74 -8.38
CA LEU A 362 15.84 24.45 -7.11
C LEU A 362 15.31 25.90 -7.23
N GLN A 363 15.68 26.59 -8.31
CA GLN A 363 15.28 27.97 -8.57
C GLN A 363 13.78 28.08 -8.86
N VAL A 364 13.20 27.17 -9.65
CA VAL A 364 11.76 27.10 -9.92
C VAL A 364 10.98 26.93 -8.61
N ALA A 365 11.44 26.06 -7.70
CA ALA A 365 10.82 25.90 -6.39
C ALA A 365 10.86 27.21 -5.57
N LEU A 366 11.98 27.95 -5.62
CA LEU A 366 12.14 29.26 -4.96
C LEU A 366 11.28 30.36 -5.56
N ASP A 367 11.14 30.40 -6.88
CA ASP A 367 10.36 31.43 -7.56
C ASP A 367 8.86 31.19 -7.44
N ASP A 368 8.41 29.93 -7.52
CA ASP A 368 7.01 29.57 -7.25
C ASP A 368 6.61 29.94 -5.81
N ALA A 369 7.51 29.73 -4.84
CA ALA A 369 7.32 30.15 -3.45
C ALA A 369 7.18 31.69 -3.30
N ARG A 370 7.90 32.46 -4.12
CA ARG A 370 7.90 33.93 -4.05
C ARG A 370 6.70 34.54 -4.77
N ALA A 371 6.31 33.98 -5.91
CA ALA A 371 5.20 34.48 -6.73
C ALA A 371 3.83 34.25 -6.06
N ASN A 372 3.72 33.21 -5.23
CA ASN A 372 2.47 32.77 -4.64
C ASN A 372 2.44 32.95 -3.11
N ALA A 373 2.71 34.18 -2.62
CA ALA A 373 2.47 34.50 -1.21
C ALA A 373 0.99 34.25 -0.87
N PRO A 374 0.67 33.42 0.14
CA PRO A 374 -0.71 33.00 0.35
C PRO A 374 -1.58 34.17 0.80
N GLU A 375 -2.71 34.38 0.11
CA GLU A 375 -3.82 35.12 0.70
C GLU A 375 -4.28 34.40 1.97
N LYS A 376 -4.50 35.15 3.05
CA LYS A 376 -5.14 34.64 4.28
C LYS A 376 -6.55 34.16 3.95
N ARG A 377 -6.73 32.89 3.63
CA ARG A 377 -8.06 32.30 3.46
C ARG A 377 -8.67 31.98 4.82
N LYS A 378 -9.93 32.40 4.98
CA LYS A 378 -10.83 31.86 6.01
C LYS A 378 -11.04 30.37 5.71
N ALA A 379 -10.96 29.54 6.75
CA ALA A 379 -11.26 28.12 6.66
C ALA A 379 -12.60 27.90 5.92
N ALA A 380 -12.66 26.84 5.09
CA ALA A 380 -13.93 26.41 4.51
C ALA A 380 -14.92 26.17 5.65
N LYS A 381 -16.17 26.63 5.49
CA LYS A 381 -17.21 26.35 6.48
C LYS A 381 -17.32 24.82 6.59
N PRO A 382 -17.31 24.25 7.80
CA PRO A 382 -17.57 22.83 7.96
C PRO A 382 -18.93 22.49 7.31
N PRO A 383 -19.10 21.27 6.79
CA PRO A 383 -20.45 20.78 6.54
C PRO A 383 -21.25 20.98 7.83
N ALA A 384 -22.48 21.50 7.70
CA ALA A 384 -23.33 21.66 8.87
C ALA A 384 -23.40 20.29 9.57
N PRO A 385 -23.20 20.21 10.91
CA PRO A 385 -23.41 18.96 11.61
C PRO A 385 -24.77 18.43 11.17
N ALA A 386 -24.78 17.21 10.63
CA ALA A 386 -26.02 16.51 10.43
C ALA A 386 -26.69 16.52 11.81
N GLY A 387 -27.79 17.25 11.94
CA GLY A 387 -28.48 17.40 13.21
C GLY A 387 -29.07 16.07 13.65
N VAL A 388 -30.27 16.08 14.21
CA VAL A 388 -31.04 14.82 14.26
C VAL A 388 -31.25 14.38 12.81
N LEU A 389 -30.61 13.27 12.42
CA LEU A 389 -30.82 12.66 11.11
C LEU A 389 -32.32 12.47 10.91
N THR A 390 -32.83 12.84 9.74
CA THR A 390 -34.23 12.61 9.41
C THR A 390 -34.52 11.12 9.49
N HIS A 391 -35.67 10.76 10.04
CA HIS A 391 -36.12 9.37 10.07
C HIS A 391 -36.09 8.80 8.64
N VAL A 392 -35.35 7.71 8.47
CA VAL A 392 -35.28 6.97 7.20
C VAL A 392 -36.27 5.82 7.27
N PHE A 393 -37.12 5.69 6.25
CA PHE A 393 -38.05 4.57 6.15
C PHE A 393 -37.28 3.33 5.68
N THR A 394 -37.00 2.40 6.59
CA THR A 394 -36.23 1.17 6.34
C THR A 394 -37.11 -0.08 6.20
N GLY A 395 -38.43 0.10 6.06
CA GLY A 395 -39.36 -1.02 5.88
C GLY A 395 -39.28 -1.61 4.47
N ILE A 396 -39.28 -2.94 4.38
CA ILE A 396 -39.24 -3.68 3.12
C ILE A 396 -40.64 -4.10 2.66
N SER A 397 -40.82 -4.31 1.37
CA SER A 397 -42.09 -4.83 0.84
C SER A 397 -42.30 -6.29 1.28
N ARG A 398 -43.57 -6.72 1.32
CA ARG A 398 -43.90 -8.13 1.60
C ARG A 398 -43.29 -9.07 0.55
N GLU A 399 -43.22 -8.62 -0.70
CA GLU A 399 -42.63 -9.38 -1.80
C GLU A 399 -41.11 -9.59 -1.62
N MET A 400 -40.37 -8.55 -1.20
CA MET A 400 -38.95 -8.66 -0.87
C MET A 400 -38.75 -9.64 0.29
N PHE A 401 -39.55 -9.49 1.35
CA PHE A 401 -39.52 -10.40 2.50
C PHE A 401 -39.71 -11.86 2.07
N ASP A 402 -40.78 -12.15 1.31
CA ASP A 402 -41.10 -13.52 0.90
C ASP A 402 -40.00 -14.10 -0.03
N THR A 403 -39.42 -13.27 -0.89
CA THR A 403 -38.31 -13.67 -1.78
C THR A 403 -37.06 -14.07 -1.00
N ILE A 404 -36.64 -13.22 -0.05
CA ILE A 404 -35.44 -13.47 0.77
C ILE A 404 -35.67 -14.69 1.66
N PHE A 405 -36.80 -14.74 2.38
CA PHE A 405 -37.10 -15.83 3.30
C PHE A 405 -37.19 -17.18 2.59
N LYS A 406 -37.79 -17.21 1.40
CA LYS A 406 -37.81 -18.42 0.56
C LYS A 406 -36.39 -18.85 0.19
N LYS A 407 -35.51 -17.95 -0.27
CA LYS A 407 -34.14 -18.32 -0.64
C LYS A 407 -33.33 -18.89 0.53
N LEU A 408 -33.57 -18.42 1.76
CA LEU A 408 -32.91 -18.96 2.97
C LEU A 408 -33.32 -20.41 3.29
N THR A 409 -34.44 -20.90 2.75
CA THR A 409 -35.02 -22.21 3.05
C THR A 409 -35.07 -23.17 1.85
N ASP A 410 -34.76 -22.67 0.66
CA ASP A 410 -34.76 -23.41 -0.62
C ASP A 410 -33.34 -23.88 -0.97
N TYR A 411 -32.99 -25.08 -0.48
CA TYR A 411 -31.67 -25.67 -0.72
C TYR A 411 -31.49 -26.06 -2.19
N PRO A 412 -30.26 -25.97 -2.74
CA PRO A 412 -29.96 -26.47 -4.07
C PRO A 412 -30.29 -27.96 -4.22
N GLU A 413 -30.64 -28.39 -5.43
CA GLU A 413 -30.90 -29.80 -5.71
C GLU A 413 -29.68 -30.66 -5.31
N GLY A 414 -29.92 -31.69 -4.48
CA GLY A 414 -28.87 -32.57 -3.98
C GLY A 414 -28.11 -32.05 -2.75
N PHE A 415 -28.35 -30.82 -2.28
CA PHE A 415 -27.73 -30.30 -1.06
C PHE A 415 -28.31 -30.96 0.19
N VAL A 416 -27.43 -31.52 1.03
CA VAL A 416 -27.78 -32.22 2.28
C VAL A 416 -27.39 -31.35 3.48
N PRO A 417 -28.33 -30.61 4.09
CA PRO A 417 -28.05 -29.84 5.30
C PRO A 417 -27.77 -30.77 6.48
N HIS A 418 -26.93 -30.30 7.42
CA HIS A 418 -26.65 -31.06 8.65
C HIS A 418 -27.95 -31.37 9.43
N PRO A 419 -28.18 -32.62 9.91
CA PRO A 419 -29.48 -33.04 10.49
C PRO A 419 -29.98 -32.19 11.67
N LYS A 420 -29.07 -31.61 12.47
CA LYS A 420 -29.46 -30.69 13.56
C LYS A 420 -29.93 -29.32 13.06
N LEU A 421 -29.38 -28.84 11.93
CA LEU A 421 -29.76 -27.54 11.36
C LEU A 421 -31.13 -27.60 10.70
N VAL A 422 -31.48 -28.73 10.08
CA VAL A 422 -32.84 -28.96 9.52
C VAL A 422 -33.91 -28.62 10.55
N ARG A 423 -33.80 -29.16 11.77
CA ARG A 423 -34.76 -28.89 12.85
C ARG A 423 -34.82 -27.42 13.24
N GLN A 424 -33.68 -26.72 13.25
CA GLN A 424 -33.61 -25.30 13.56
C GLN A 424 -34.29 -24.47 12.46
N PHE A 425 -34.05 -24.79 11.20
CA PHE A 425 -34.62 -24.09 10.06
C PHE A 425 -36.13 -24.35 9.90
N GLU A 426 -36.58 -25.59 10.12
CA GLU A 426 -38.02 -25.92 10.17
C GLU A 426 -38.74 -25.15 11.29
N ALA A 427 -38.10 -24.95 12.44
CA ALA A 427 -38.66 -24.16 13.54
C ALA A 427 -38.83 -22.68 13.16
N ARG A 428 -37.89 -22.10 12.39
CA ARG A 428 -37.98 -20.72 11.88
C ARG A 428 -39.18 -20.55 10.94
N VAL A 429 -39.38 -21.50 10.02
CA VAL A 429 -40.54 -21.51 9.10
C VAL A 429 -41.83 -21.58 9.90
N LYS A 430 -41.91 -22.51 10.85
CA LYS A 430 -43.10 -22.69 11.67
C LYS A 430 -43.44 -21.45 12.51
N GLN A 431 -42.44 -20.80 13.13
CA GLN A 431 -42.65 -19.59 13.93
C GLN A 431 -43.24 -18.46 13.08
N LEU A 432 -42.72 -18.28 11.86
CA LEU A 432 -43.26 -17.27 10.94
C LEU A 432 -44.71 -17.59 10.55
N GLU A 433 -45.03 -18.85 10.27
CA GLU A 433 -46.38 -19.28 9.89
C GLU A 433 -47.40 -19.15 11.03
N THR A 434 -47.01 -19.44 12.28
CA THR A 434 -47.95 -19.43 13.43
C THR A 434 -48.09 -18.06 14.05
N ASP A 435 -46.97 -17.34 14.22
CA ASP A 435 -46.90 -16.15 15.07
C ASP A 435 -46.72 -14.87 14.23
N GLY A 436 -46.34 -15.00 12.96
CA GLY A 436 -46.00 -13.86 12.10
C GLY A 436 -44.72 -13.14 12.52
N ASP A 437 -43.86 -13.82 13.31
CA ASP A 437 -42.65 -13.28 13.92
C ASP A 437 -41.42 -14.11 13.51
N PHE A 438 -40.22 -13.55 13.69
CA PHE A 438 -38.96 -14.20 13.33
C PHE A 438 -37.81 -13.75 14.24
N GLU A 439 -36.80 -14.62 14.38
CA GLU A 439 -35.64 -14.35 15.23
C GLU A 439 -34.61 -13.41 14.60
N TRP A 440 -33.65 -12.96 15.41
CA TRP A 440 -32.61 -11.99 15.03
C TRP A 440 -31.86 -12.35 13.74
N ALA A 441 -31.49 -13.62 13.56
CA ALA A 441 -30.75 -14.05 12.38
C ALA A 441 -31.56 -13.92 11.08
N ILE A 442 -32.89 -14.09 11.15
CA ILE A 442 -33.76 -13.85 10.01
C ILE A 442 -33.91 -12.35 9.76
N GLY A 443 -34.03 -11.52 10.81
CA GLY A 443 -34.05 -10.07 10.66
C GLY A 443 -32.78 -9.50 10.03
N GLU A 444 -31.62 -10.02 10.43
CA GLU A 444 -30.32 -9.69 9.85
C GLU A 444 -30.24 -10.10 8.37
N ALA A 445 -30.62 -11.35 8.03
CA ALA A 445 -30.63 -11.82 6.65
C ALA A 445 -31.63 -11.07 5.76
N LEU A 446 -32.78 -10.64 6.30
CA LEU A 446 -33.74 -9.78 5.61
C LEU A 446 -33.17 -8.40 5.30
N ALA A 447 -32.43 -7.81 6.24
CA ALA A 447 -31.78 -6.51 6.02
C ALA A 447 -30.69 -6.60 4.95
N TYR A 448 -29.85 -7.65 4.98
CA TYR A 448 -28.84 -7.87 3.93
C TYR A 448 -29.52 -8.16 2.59
N GLY A 449 -30.47 -9.08 2.55
CA GLY A 449 -31.20 -9.47 1.35
C GLY A 449 -31.90 -8.28 0.67
N SER A 450 -32.51 -7.37 1.45
CA SER A 450 -33.18 -6.20 0.88
C SER A 450 -32.20 -5.22 0.25
N LEU A 451 -31.06 -4.98 0.89
CA LEU A 451 -29.99 -4.14 0.34
C LEU A 451 -29.47 -4.72 -0.99
N LEU A 452 -29.27 -6.03 -1.06
CA LEU A 452 -28.84 -6.72 -2.28
C LEU A 452 -29.86 -6.58 -3.42
N LEU A 453 -31.16 -6.66 -3.11
CA LEU A 453 -32.24 -6.44 -4.07
C LEU A 453 -32.33 -4.98 -4.54
N GLU A 454 -31.93 -4.03 -3.69
CA GLU A 454 -31.87 -2.60 -4.01
C GLU A 454 -30.58 -2.21 -4.74
N GLY A 455 -29.63 -3.14 -4.89
CA GLY A 455 -28.38 -2.95 -5.62
C GLY A 455 -27.19 -2.51 -4.77
N TYR A 456 -27.30 -2.58 -3.45
CA TYR A 456 -26.19 -2.34 -2.53
C TYR A 456 -25.42 -3.64 -2.28
N ASP A 457 -24.10 -3.56 -2.33
CA ASP A 457 -23.23 -4.66 -1.97
C ASP A 457 -23.17 -4.81 -0.43
N VAL A 458 -22.96 -6.03 0.04
CA VAL A 458 -22.82 -6.32 1.47
C VAL A 458 -21.61 -7.22 1.68
N ARG A 459 -20.66 -6.75 2.49
CA ARG A 459 -19.45 -7.48 2.86
C ARG A 459 -19.44 -7.78 4.35
N LEU A 460 -19.60 -9.05 4.71
CA LEU A 460 -19.54 -9.53 6.08
C LEU A 460 -18.26 -10.35 6.31
N ALA A 461 -17.27 -9.74 6.96
CA ALA A 461 -16.02 -10.39 7.32
C ALA A 461 -15.79 -10.39 8.84
N GLY A 462 -15.29 -11.51 9.36
CA GLY A 462 -14.91 -11.65 10.76
C GLY A 462 -14.73 -13.11 11.15
N GLU A 463 -14.23 -13.35 12.36
CA GLU A 463 -13.94 -14.71 12.85
C GLU A 463 -15.24 -15.51 12.96
N ASP A 464 -15.30 -16.64 12.24
CA ASP A 464 -16.48 -17.50 12.15
C ASP A 464 -17.76 -16.77 11.67
N ALA A 465 -17.64 -15.65 10.94
CA ALA A 465 -18.78 -14.81 10.57
C ALA A 465 -19.84 -15.56 9.73
N ARG A 466 -19.45 -16.55 8.92
CA ARG A 466 -20.37 -17.35 8.10
C ARG A 466 -21.39 -18.10 8.95
N ARG A 467 -20.91 -18.85 9.95
CA ARG A 467 -21.78 -19.58 10.90
C ARG A 467 -22.37 -18.64 11.95
N GLY A 468 -21.61 -17.63 12.34
CA GLY A 468 -21.76 -16.86 13.56
C GLY A 468 -21.19 -17.62 14.76
N THR A 469 -20.46 -16.92 15.62
CA THR A 469 -19.89 -17.46 16.86
C THR A 469 -20.93 -18.24 17.68
N PHE A 470 -22.14 -17.68 17.81
CA PHE A 470 -23.26 -18.30 18.54
C PHE A 470 -24.10 -19.30 17.74
N ALA A 471 -23.62 -19.75 16.57
CA ALA A 471 -24.32 -20.68 15.67
C ALA A 471 -25.78 -20.26 15.38
N HIS A 472 -25.96 -18.96 15.12
CA HIS A 472 -27.27 -18.36 14.87
C HIS A 472 -27.45 -17.96 13.40
N ARG A 473 -26.38 -17.52 12.72
CA ARG A 473 -26.48 -16.87 11.41
C ARG A 473 -26.63 -17.86 10.26
N HIS A 474 -25.66 -18.74 10.10
CA HIS A 474 -25.60 -19.70 8.99
C HIS A 474 -25.76 -19.04 7.59
N ALA A 475 -25.09 -17.90 7.37
CA ALA A 475 -25.07 -17.19 6.09
C ALA A 475 -24.34 -17.97 4.99
N ALA A 476 -23.47 -18.92 5.38
CA ALA A 476 -23.00 -19.98 4.51
C ALA A 476 -23.25 -21.34 5.17
N LEU A 477 -23.62 -22.31 4.34
CA LEU A 477 -23.85 -23.70 4.71
C LEU A 477 -22.81 -24.59 4.03
N VAL A 478 -22.50 -25.70 4.68
CA VAL A 478 -21.62 -26.74 4.16
C VAL A 478 -22.45 -28.00 4.02
N ASP A 479 -22.44 -28.58 2.83
CA ASP A 479 -23.10 -29.85 2.54
C ASP A 479 -22.53 -30.95 3.43
N TYR A 480 -23.40 -31.72 4.08
CA TYR A 480 -23.03 -32.71 5.08
C TYR A 480 -22.30 -33.93 4.50
N GLU A 481 -22.49 -34.24 3.21
CA GLU A 481 -21.91 -35.41 2.56
C GLU A 481 -20.69 -35.08 1.69
N THR A 482 -20.65 -33.86 1.13
CA THR A 482 -19.68 -33.48 0.09
C THR A 482 -18.79 -32.30 0.46
N GLU A 483 -19.07 -31.61 1.57
CA GLU A 483 -18.40 -30.37 2.00
C GLU A 483 -18.53 -29.18 1.01
N GLN A 484 -19.39 -29.29 0.00
CA GLN A 484 -19.69 -28.18 -0.88
C GLN A 484 -20.31 -27.02 -0.11
N LYS A 485 -19.79 -25.82 -0.36
CA LYS A 485 -20.27 -24.59 0.30
C LYS A 485 -21.41 -23.99 -0.49
N TRP A 486 -22.44 -23.53 0.20
CA TRP A 486 -23.55 -22.78 -0.38
C TRP A 486 -23.82 -21.52 0.43
N VAL A 487 -23.98 -20.39 -0.26
CA VAL A 487 -24.24 -19.07 0.34
C VAL A 487 -25.58 -18.56 -0.21
N PRO A 488 -26.70 -18.71 0.52
CA PRO A 488 -28.02 -18.45 -0.03
C PRO A 488 -28.19 -17.03 -0.58
N LEU A 489 -27.72 -16.02 0.15
CA LEU A 489 -27.88 -14.61 -0.25
C LEU A 489 -27.00 -14.20 -1.44
N ALA A 490 -25.91 -14.92 -1.73
CA ALA A 490 -25.08 -14.68 -2.91
C ALA A 490 -25.79 -15.10 -4.21
N GLU A 491 -26.84 -15.92 -4.12
CA GLU A 491 -27.65 -16.40 -5.24
C GLU A 491 -29.10 -15.93 -5.12
N LEU A 492 -29.33 -14.78 -4.47
CA LEU A 492 -30.67 -14.24 -4.24
C LEU A 492 -31.31 -13.82 -5.58
N PRO A 493 -32.46 -14.39 -5.98
CA PRO A 493 -33.07 -14.06 -7.27
C PRO A 493 -33.46 -12.59 -7.36
N GLY A 494 -33.06 -11.93 -8.45
CA GLY A 494 -33.36 -10.52 -8.69
C GLY A 494 -32.43 -9.52 -8.00
N ALA A 495 -31.45 -10.00 -7.20
CA ALA A 495 -30.45 -9.13 -6.60
C ALA A 495 -29.49 -8.59 -7.67
N THR A 496 -29.19 -7.29 -7.57
CA THR A 496 -28.14 -6.63 -8.38
C THR A 496 -26.92 -6.29 -7.55
N GLY A 497 -27.03 -6.27 -6.22
CA GLY A 497 -25.90 -6.20 -5.30
C GLY A 497 -25.27 -7.57 -5.04
N ARG A 498 -24.01 -7.56 -4.57
CA ARG A 498 -23.20 -8.74 -4.29
C ARG A 498 -23.09 -8.99 -2.79
N PHE A 499 -23.21 -10.25 -2.40
CA PHE A 499 -23.04 -10.68 -1.01
C PHE A 499 -21.74 -11.44 -0.84
N TRP A 500 -20.83 -10.87 -0.05
CA TRP A 500 -19.61 -11.53 0.36
C TRP A 500 -19.65 -11.85 1.83
N VAL A 501 -19.40 -13.11 2.17
CA VAL A 501 -19.26 -13.54 3.56
C VAL A 501 -17.99 -14.36 3.73
N TYR A 502 -17.10 -13.87 4.60
CA TYR A 502 -15.79 -14.45 4.83
C TYR A 502 -15.60 -14.74 6.31
N ASP A 503 -15.02 -15.91 6.60
CA ASP A 503 -14.39 -16.14 7.89
C ASP A 503 -13.00 -15.53 7.80
N SER A 504 -12.70 -14.54 8.65
CA SER A 504 -11.39 -13.89 8.67
C SER A 504 -10.31 -14.83 9.20
N LEU A 505 -9.04 -14.49 8.97
CA LEU A 505 -7.99 -15.01 9.84
C LEU A 505 -8.18 -14.51 11.27
N LEU A 506 -7.49 -15.14 12.22
CA LEU A 506 -7.51 -14.76 13.63
C LEU A 506 -6.65 -13.51 13.86
N SER A 507 -7.16 -12.36 13.42
CA SER A 507 -6.54 -11.03 13.50
C SER A 507 -7.65 -10.01 13.57
N GLU A 508 -7.58 -9.11 14.55
CA GLU A 508 -8.53 -8.01 14.68
C GLU A 508 -7.94 -6.71 14.14
N TYR A 509 -6.65 -6.45 14.37
CA TYR A 509 -6.08 -5.14 14.07
C TYR A 509 -5.92 -4.92 12.57
N ALA A 510 -5.22 -5.82 11.87
CA ALA A 510 -5.14 -5.72 10.42
C ALA A 510 -6.51 -5.90 9.76
N ALA A 511 -7.35 -6.82 10.27
CA ALA A 511 -8.63 -7.11 9.62
C ALA A 511 -9.58 -5.92 9.69
N LEU A 512 -9.65 -5.25 10.85
CA LEU A 512 -10.45 -4.04 10.98
C LEU A 512 -9.87 -2.87 10.18
N ALA A 513 -8.54 -2.74 10.09
CA ALA A 513 -7.92 -1.75 9.22
C ALA A 513 -8.27 -1.99 7.75
N PHE A 514 -8.32 -3.25 7.32
CA PHE A 514 -8.78 -3.66 6.00
C PHE A 514 -10.24 -3.26 5.75
N GLU A 515 -11.16 -3.67 6.62
CA GLU A 515 -12.58 -3.34 6.45
C GLU A 515 -12.82 -1.82 6.52
N TYR A 516 -12.03 -1.07 7.30
CA TYR A 516 -12.06 0.40 7.29
C TYR A 516 -11.65 0.98 5.93
N GLY A 517 -10.58 0.46 5.33
CA GLY A 517 -10.14 0.85 3.99
C GLY A 517 -11.17 0.51 2.92
N TYR A 518 -11.79 -0.67 3.02
CA TYR A 518 -12.83 -1.11 2.11
C TYR A 518 -14.04 -0.16 2.15
N ALA A 519 -14.57 0.12 3.35
CA ALA A 519 -15.69 1.02 3.54
C ALA A 519 -15.37 2.48 3.13
N HIS A 520 -14.09 2.89 3.22
CA HIS A 520 -13.66 4.21 2.76
C HIS A 520 -13.75 4.35 1.23
N ALA A 521 -13.29 3.32 0.51
CA ALA A 521 -13.19 3.30 -0.95
C ALA A 521 -14.50 2.89 -1.65
N ASN A 522 -15.35 2.10 -0.99
CA ASN A 522 -16.69 1.74 -1.48
C ASN A 522 -17.76 2.20 -0.47
N ARG A 523 -18.29 3.41 -0.71
CA ARG A 523 -19.29 4.04 0.17
C ARG A 523 -20.71 3.51 -0.03
N ASP A 524 -20.93 2.76 -1.11
CA ASP A 524 -22.22 2.15 -1.45
C ASP A 524 -22.27 0.66 -1.05
N ALA A 525 -21.23 0.16 -0.36
CA ALA A 525 -21.23 -1.15 0.27
C ALA A 525 -21.51 -1.05 1.78
N LEU A 526 -22.22 -2.04 2.30
CA LEU A 526 -22.39 -2.28 3.75
C LEU A 526 -21.23 -3.12 4.31
#